data_AF-A0A9E2M0F8-F1
#
_entry.id   AF-A0A9E2M0F8-F1
#
_cell.length_a   1.000
_cell.length_b   1.000
_cell.length_c   1.000
_cell.angle_alpha   90.00
_cell.angle_beta   90.00
_cell.angle_gamma   90.00
#
_symmetry.space_group_name_H-M   'P 1'
#
loop_
_entity.id
_entity.type
_entity.pdbx_description
1 polymer ?
#
loop_
_entity_poly.entity_id
_entity_poly.type
_entity_poly.pdbx_seq_one_letter_code
_entity_poly.pdbx_strand_id
1 'polypeptide(L)'
;PCAGWQGYTLGNVNKKKLKDIWVNSEKLNYLRKINKSQFPQCLECESIDYCSLCFVRNFNENNGDMFKVNEHFCSVAKLNRELAESYKSELSL
;
A
#
# COMPACT_ATOMS: atom_id res chain seq x y z
N PRO A 1 -8.65 -5.21 1.88
CA PRO A 1 -8.35 -5.62 0.48
C PRO A 1 -9.18 -4.78 -0.50
N CYS A 2 -8.71 -4.56 -1.73
CA CYS A 2 -9.43 -3.85 -2.79
C CYS A 2 -9.33 -4.63 -4.12
N ALA A 3 -9.97 -4.14 -5.18
CA ALA A 3 -9.98 -4.80 -6.49
C ALA A 3 -8.59 -4.88 -7.18
N GLY A 4 -7.59 -4.15 -6.69
CA GLY A 4 -6.26 -4.13 -7.30
C GLY A 4 -5.40 -5.37 -7.01
N TRP A 5 -5.73 -6.19 -6.01
CA TRP A 5 -4.95 -7.40 -5.68
C TRP A 5 -5.02 -8.42 -6.82
N GLN A 6 -3.87 -8.73 -7.43
CA GLN A 6 -3.77 -9.76 -8.47
C GLN A 6 -3.21 -11.04 -7.84
N GLY A 7 -3.94 -12.15 -7.91
CA GLY A 7 -3.45 -13.44 -7.39
C GLY A 7 -3.57 -13.66 -5.88
N TYR A 8 -4.12 -12.71 -5.10
CA TYR A 8 -4.36 -12.88 -3.67
C TYR A 8 -5.77 -13.38 -3.35
N THR A 9 -6.05 -14.64 -3.69
CA THR A 9 -7.39 -15.24 -3.52
C THR A 9 -7.79 -15.36 -2.04
N LEU A 10 -8.95 -14.81 -1.70
CA LEU A 10 -9.51 -14.76 -0.34
C LEU A 10 -10.58 -15.82 -0.06
N GLY A 11 -11.21 -16.36 -1.10
CA GLY A 11 -12.29 -17.36 -0.98
C GLY A 11 -13.21 -17.39 -2.19
N ASN A 12 -14.30 -18.16 -2.09
CA ASN A 12 -15.33 -18.27 -3.11
C ASN A 12 -16.71 -18.16 -2.45
N VAL A 13 -17.48 -17.15 -2.84
CA VAL A 13 -18.79 -16.84 -2.25
C VAL A 13 -19.88 -17.87 -2.56
N ASN A 14 -19.70 -18.68 -3.62
CA ASN A 14 -20.57 -19.81 -3.92
C ASN A 14 -20.35 -21.01 -2.98
N LYS A 15 -19.23 -21.02 -2.22
CA LYS A 15 -18.85 -22.10 -1.30
C LYS A 15 -18.92 -21.69 0.17
N LYS A 16 -18.73 -20.41 0.50
CA LYS A 16 -18.75 -19.88 1.86
C LYS A 16 -19.51 -18.55 1.89
N LYS A 17 -20.22 -18.27 2.99
CA LYS A 17 -20.88 -16.97 3.17
C LYS A 17 -19.82 -15.86 3.13
N LEU A 18 -20.18 -14.73 2.51
CA LEU A 18 -19.29 -13.57 2.44
C LEU A 18 -18.82 -13.11 3.82
N LYS A 19 -19.71 -13.13 4.83
CA LYS A 19 -19.37 -12.81 6.22
C LYS A 19 -18.25 -13.71 6.77
N ASP A 20 -18.29 -15.01 6.49
CA ASP A 20 -17.29 -15.96 6.97
C ASP A 20 -15.94 -15.72 6.29
N ILE A 21 -15.94 -15.47 4.98
CA ILE A 21 -14.74 -15.06 4.24
C ILE A 21 -14.18 -13.77 4.84
N TRP A 22 -15.03 -12.79 5.13
CA TRP A 22 -14.60 -11.49 5.62
C TRP A 22 -14.03 -11.53 7.04
N VAL A 23 -14.71 -12.21 7.96
CA VAL A 23 -14.37 -12.19 9.40
C VAL A 23 -13.34 -13.26 9.77
N ASN A 24 -13.49 -14.47 9.22
CA ASN A 24 -12.75 -15.64 9.68
C ASN A 24 -11.59 -16.04 8.75
N SER A 25 -11.36 -15.32 7.65
CA SER A 25 -10.22 -15.59 6.77
C SER A 25 -8.90 -15.24 7.45
N GLU A 26 -8.02 -16.24 7.59
CA GLU A 26 -6.65 -16.07 8.08
C GLU A 26 -5.88 -15.04 7.25
N LYS A 27 -6.02 -15.07 5.92
CA LYS A 27 -5.38 -14.09 5.02
C LYS A 27 -5.84 -12.66 5.30
N LEU A 28 -7.15 -12.44 5.51
CA LEU A 28 -7.65 -11.10 5.84
C LEU A 28 -7.23 -10.65 7.23
N ASN A 29 -7.26 -11.56 8.20
CA ASN A 29 -6.82 -11.26 9.55
C ASN A 29 -5.32 -10.98 9.59
N TYR A 30 -4.52 -11.62 8.74
CA TYR A 30 -3.12 -11.27 8.53
C TYR A 30 -2.97 -9.87 7.94
N LEU A 31 -3.65 -9.56 6.83
CA LEU A 31 -3.60 -8.22 6.21
C LEU A 31 -4.00 -7.09 7.18
N ARG A 32 -4.98 -7.33 8.06
CA ARG A 32 -5.45 -6.33 9.06
C ARG A 32 -4.41 -6.02 10.14
N LYS A 33 -3.48 -6.94 10.41
CA LYS A 33 -2.41 -6.73 11.38
C LYS A 33 -1.26 -5.92 10.80
N ILE A 34 -1.23 -5.74 9.49
CA ILE A 34 -0.16 -5.01 8.81
C ILE A 34 -0.26 -3.54 9.15
N ASN A 35 0.86 -2.96 9.58
CA ASN A 35 0.93 -1.55 9.96
C ASN A 35 2.27 -0.93 9.49
N LYS A 36 2.38 0.40 9.63
CA LYS A 36 3.54 1.16 9.11
C LYS A 36 4.88 0.70 9.68
N SER A 37 4.92 0.12 10.89
CA SER A 37 6.17 -0.33 11.52
C SER A 37 6.88 -1.44 10.75
N GLN A 38 6.18 -2.14 9.86
CA GLN A 38 6.76 -3.18 9.01
C GLN A 38 7.49 -2.64 7.78
N PHE A 39 7.47 -1.32 7.58
CA PHE A 39 8.13 -0.62 6.48
C PHE A 39 9.13 0.40 7.04
N PRO A 40 10.22 -0.05 7.69
CA PRO A 40 11.12 0.84 8.43
C PRO A 40 11.70 1.95 7.55
N GLN A 41 12.07 1.64 6.31
CA GLN A 41 12.55 2.63 5.33
C GLN A 41 11.53 3.74 5.01
N CYS A 42 10.22 3.46 5.15
CA CYS A 42 9.18 4.46 4.94
C CYS A 42 8.97 5.36 6.15
N LEU A 43 9.37 4.94 7.36
CA LEU A 43 9.21 5.74 8.58
C LEU A 43 10.14 6.96 8.60
N GLU A 44 11.31 6.84 7.96
CA GLU A 44 12.32 7.90 7.85
C GLU A 44 12.25 8.64 6.50
N CYS A 45 11.24 8.34 5.67
CA CYS A 45 11.14 8.90 4.33
C CYS A 45 10.63 10.35 4.36
N GLU A 46 11.44 11.28 3.85
CA GLU A 46 11.08 12.70 3.67
C GLU A 46 9.86 12.94 2.77
N SER A 47 9.46 11.97 1.96
CA SER A 47 8.28 12.07 1.08
C SER A 47 7.06 11.35 1.64
N ILE A 48 7.06 10.92 2.90
CA ILE A 48 6.00 10.09 3.47
C ILE A 48 4.62 10.78 3.43
N ASP A 49 4.58 12.10 3.63
CA ASP A 49 3.35 12.90 3.58
C ASP A 49 2.80 13.07 2.15
N TYR A 50 3.61 12.73 1.15
CA TYR A 50 3.29 12.75 -0.27
C TYR A 50 3.11 11.34 -0.85
N CYS A 51 3.22 10.32 0.00
CA CYS A 51 3.17 8.91 -0.38
C CYS A 51 1.83 8.27 0.00
N SER A 52 1.26 7.51 -0.93
CA SER A 52 0.13 6.61 -0.69
C SER A 52 0.59 5.15 -0.72
N LEU A 53 1.30 4.72 0.34
CA LEU A 53 1.79 3.35 0.45
C LEU A 53 0.63 2.36 0.25
N CYS A 54 0.77 1.46 -0.71
CA CYS A 54 -0.26 0.51 -1.08
C CYS A 54 0.32 -0.89 -1.24
N PHE A 55 -0.07 -1.81 -0.35
CA PHE A 55 0.41 -3.20 -0.34
C PHE A 55 0.13 -3.95 -1.64
N VAL A 56 -0.91 -3.55 -2.37
CA VAL A 56 -1.25 -4.12 -3.67
C VAL A 56 -0.13 -3.90 -4.69
N ARG A 57 0.42 -2.68 -4.75
CA ARG A 57 1.48 -2.33 -5.70
C ARG A 57 2.74 -3.12 -5.38
N ASN A 58 3.10 -3.17 -4.10
CA ASN A 58 4.21 -4.00 -3.61
C ASN A 58 3.99 -5.48 -4.00
N PHE A 59 2.84 -6.05 -3.67
CA PHE A 59 2.53 -7.46 -3.92
C PHE A 59 2.59 -7.81 -5.41
N ASN A 60 1.89 -7.04 -6.24
CA ASN A 60 1.74 -7.32 -7.66
C ASN A 60 3.09 -7.22 -8.42
N GLU A 61 4.00 -6.34 -7.97
CA GLU A 61 5.27 -6.09 -8.65
C GLU A 61 6.46 -6.85 -8.04
N ASN A 62 6.24 -7.55 -6.92
CA ASN A 62 7.30 -8.31 -6.23
C ASN A 62 6.94 -9.78 -6.03
N ASN A 63 6.31 -10.43 -7.02
CA ASN A 63 5.99 -11.87 -6.99
C ASN A 63 5.24 -12.29 -5.70
N GLY A 64 4.39 -11.42 -5.18
CA GLY A 64 3.62 -11.66 -3.97
C GLY A 64 4.25 -11.19 -2.66
N ASP A 65 5.44 -10.59 -2.69
CA ASP A 65 6.02 -9.94 -1.52
C ASP A 65 5.45 -8.53 -1.35
N MET A 66 4.46 -8.40 -0.45
CA MET A 66 3.83 -7.11 -0.14
C MET A 66 4.69 -6.19 0.77
N PHE A 67 5.77 -6.70 1.36
CA PHE A 67 6.66 -5.94 2.25
C PHE A 67 7.84 -5.34 1.49
N LYS A 68 8.21 -5.92 0.34
CA LYS A 68 9.13 -5.29 -0.59
C LYS A 68 8.47 -4.05 -1.22
N VAL A 69 8.98 -2.87 -0.85
CA VAL A 69 8.46 -1.60 -1.35
C VAL A 69 8.78 -1.46 -2.83
N ASN A 70 7.83 -0.89 -3.56
CA ASN A 70 8.00 -0.59 -4.96
C ASN A 70 8.69 0.77 -5.20
N GLU A 71 9.81 0.74 -5.92
CA GLU A 71 10.64 1.93 -6.20
C GLU A 71 9.97 2.94 -7.15
N HIS A 72 9.15 2.48 -8.09
CA HIS A 72 8.46 3.37 -9.02
C HIS A 72 7.54 4.34 -8.25
N PHE A 73 6.76 3.83 -7.30
CA PHE A 73 5.87 4.69 -6.50
C PHE A 73 6.59 5.52 -5.44
N CYS A 74 7.78 5.10 -4.99
CA CYS A 74 8.66 5.96 -4.19
C CYS A 74 9.13 7.18 -5.00
N SER A 75 9.47 6.95 -6.27
CA SER A 75 9.89 8.01 -7.19
C SER A 75 8.75 9.00 -7.48
N VAL A 76 7.53 8.50 -7.66
CA VAL A 76 6.32 9.34 -7.80
C VAL A 76 6.06 10.17 -6.54
N ALA A 77 6.19 9.58 -5.35
CA ALA A 77 6.01 10.32 -4.09
C ALA A 77 7.04 11.46 -3.93
N LYS A 78 8.30 11.20 -4.32
CA LYS A 78 9.35 12.22 -4.33
C LYS A 78 9.01 13.36 -5.30
N LEU A 79 8.60 13.05 -6.53
CA LEU A 79 8.20 14.06 -7.51
C LEU A 79 6.99 14.89 -7.02
N ASN A 80 6.00 14.24 -6.42
CA ASN A 80 4.84 14.93 -5.84
C ASN A 80 5.26 15.91 -4.74
N ARG A 81 6.20 15.52 -3.87
CA ARG A 81 6.76 16.42 -2.86
C ARG A 81 7.44 17.61 -3.50
N GLU A 82 8.34 17.38 -4.46
CA GLU A 82 9.07 18.44 -5.15
C GLU A 82 8.13 19.46 -5.79
N LEU A 83 7.10 18.99 -6.52
CA LEU A 83 6.10 19.86 -7.13
C LEU A 83 5.30 20.65 -6.09
N ALA A 84 4.83 19.99 -5.03
CA ALA A 84 4.02 20.63 -4.00
C ALA A 84 4.82 21.69 -3.22
N GLU A 85 6.07 21.40 -2.86
CA GLU A 85 6.93 22.34 -2.12
C GLU A 85 7.41 23.49 -3.02
N SER A 86 7.69 23.25 -4.30
CA SER A 86 7.97 24.34 -5.27
C SER A 86 6.79 25.30 -5.35
N TYR A 87 5.59 24.77 -5.55
CA TYR A 87 4.37 25.58 -5.66
C TYR A 87 4.08 26.37 -4.38
N LYS A 88 4.25 25.77 -3.19
CA LYS A 88 4.13 26.49 -1.91
C LYS A 88 5.13 27.63 -1.80
N SER A 89 6.37 27.40 -2.22
CA SER A 89 7.43 28.40 -2.18
C SER A 89 7.12 29.58 -3.12
N GLU A 90 6.60 29.30 -4.32
CA GLU A 90 6.15 30.31 -5.27
C GLU A 90 4.96 31.14 -4.75
N LEU A 91 4.02 30.52 -4.03
CA LEU A 91 2.89 31.21 -3.41
C LEU A 91 3.26 32.02 -2.16
N SER A 92 4.43 31.76 -1.57
CA SER A 92 4.91 32.42 -0.35
C SER A 92 5.81 33.63 -0.64
N LEU A 93 5.98 33.97 -1.92
CA LEU A 93 6.55 35.22 -2.44
C LEU A 93 5.43 36.26 -2.68
#